data_AF-A0A486XM76-F1
#
_entry.id   AF-A0A486XM76-F1
#
_cell.length_a   1.000
_cell.length_b   1.000
_cell.length_c   1.000
_cell.angle_alpha   90.00
_cell.angle_beta   90.00
_cell.angle_gamma   90.00
#
_symmetry.space_group_name_H-M   'P 1'
#
loop_
_entity.id
_entity.type
_entity.pdbx_description
1 polymer ?
#
loop_
_entity_poly.entity_id
_entity_poly.type
_entity_poly.pdbx_seq_one_letter_code
_entity_poly.pdbx_strand_id
1 'polypeptide(L)'
;MDITDLQSRLAALEHLLPSQREWLERLLFQLAFNEIHYVEAVGPAGSGKTTLALALAELCSERFNIALISKSVSATELSQQLMQQWFSVPVQAELSWLEQVKGKLNDKPLLLLLDQALTDSDTLNKLILPLPCLTFNFCNSTVSAHGLTLFLNPAGIADAEVLLQSEQLNSLEISRRITYGAGNLHLLLNPISSTATVSDTTKATRTLKPLYALTFTAFALALTYLLWPKSDDQSQVKIEVATDNNALSATPPNAHKPAAQPDDSLIENSQLNSTVEASGNTLSADTNNETVPSVATAQTLTTVAMQAATSNDADETENSAAIATEVVQITDQRASVALQEEPLYDEAALLAMDKQQYALQLAVLSNDAALKRFNVRYPQLSPKVYQRNWQGELQLVLLLAPYTDATAAKNQLSSLPTDLRQAGPFVKQMQSIQAEISAKARSQHYASD
;
A
#
# COMPACT_ATOMS: atom_id res chain seq x y z
N MET A 1 -7.20 0.51 -18.17
CA MET A 1 -7.54 1.96 -18.16
C MET A 1 -6.60 2.67 -19.12
N ASP A 2 -7.07 3.61 -19.96
CA ASP A 2 -6.14 4.45 -20.74
C ASP A 2 -5.47 5.45 -19.78
N ILE A 3 -4.16 5.30 -19.60
CA ILE A 3 -3.36 6.08 -18.65
C ILE A 3 -2.56 7.20 -19.31
N THR A 4 -2.58 7.35 -20.64
CA THR A 4 -1.70 8.31 -21.34
C THR A 4 -1.93 9.75 -20.88
N ASP A 5 -3.20 10.12 -20.70
CA ASP A 5 -3.59 11.41 -20.12
C ASP A 5 -3.07 11.58 -18.69
N LEU A 6 -3.22 10.55 -17.84
CA LEU A 6 -2.73 10.60 -16.46
C LEU A 6 -1.21 10.68 -16.40
N GLN A 7 -0.47 10.01 -17.29
CA GLN A 7 0.98 10.12 -17.36
C GLN A 7 1.42 11.53 -17.77
N SER A 8 0.74 12.14 -18.75
CA SER A 8 1.00 13.54 -19.14
C SER A 8 0.75 14.51 -18.00
N ARG A 9 -0.34 14.30 -17.23
CA ARG A 9 -0.68 15.15 -16.09
C ARG A 9 0.27 14.94 -14.91
N LEU A 10 0.69 13.71 -14.64
CA LEU A 10 1.73 13.41 -13.65
C LEU A 10 3.04 14.13 -13.97
N ALA A 11 3.41 14.21 -15.26
CA ALA A 11 4.59 14.95 -15.68
C ALA A 11 4.52 16.44 -15.28
N ALA A 12 3.32 17.04 -15.34
CA ALA A 12 3.06 18.45 -15.01
C ALA A 12 2.99 18.75 -13.49
N LEU A 13 2.93 17.73 -12.61
CA LEU A 13 2.90 17.93 -11.16
C LEU A 13 4.32 18.22 -10.62
N GLU A 14 4.72 19.50 -10.62
CA GLU A 14 6.07 19.93 -10.20
C GLU A 14 6.33 19.81 -8.69
N HIS A 15 5.29 19.72 -7.87
CA HIS A 15 5.39 19.73 -6.41
C HIS A 15 5.73 18.36 -5.79
N LEU A 16 5.83 17.30 -6.62
CA LEU A 16 6.12 15.94 -6.17
C LEU A 16 7.62 15.71 -6.00
N LEU A 17 7.97 15.03 -4.91
CA LEU A 17 9.34 14.55 -4.71
C LEU A 17 9.69 13.45 -5.73
N PRO A 18 10.97 13.29 -6.12
CA PRO A 18 11.42 12.23 -7.01
C PRO A 18 10.87 10.83 -6.64
N SER A 19 10.96 10.44 -5.36
CA SER A 19 10.46 9.13 -4.91
C SER A 19 8.92 8.99 -4.97
N GLN A 20 8.20 10.10 -4.77
CA GLN A 20 6.73 10.14 -4.88
C GLN A 20 6.29 10.02 -6.33
N ARG A 21 7.01 10.68 -7.25
CA ARG A 21 6.78 10.57 -8.69
C ARG A 21 7.02 9.14 -9.18
N GLU A 22 8.16 8.55 -8.83
CA GLU A 22 8.47 7.15 -9.16
C GLU A 22 7.38 6.19 -8.67
N TRP A 23 6.88 6.42 -7.44
CA TRP A 23 5.80 5.62 -6.89
C TRP A 23 4.50 5.76 -7.69
N LEU A 24 4.10 6.99 -8.08
CA LEU A 24 2.91 7.23 -8.88
C LEU A 24 3.06 6.68 -10.31
N GLU A 25 4.23 6.77 -10.92
CA GLU A 25 4.51 6.16 -12.22
C GLU A 25 4.33 4.63 -12.17
N ARG A 26 4.90 3.99 -11.13
CA ARG A 26 4.71 2.56 -10.89
C ARG A 26 3.23 2.22 -10.67
N LEU A 27 2.49 3.04 -9.92
CA LEU A 27 1.06 2.85 -9.72
C LEU A 27 0.29 2.92 -11.05
N LEU A 28 0.48 3.99 -11.83
CA LEU A 28 -0.21 4.15 -13.11
C LEU A 28 0.09 2.99 -14.04
N PHE A 29 1.35 2.55 -14.07
CA PHE A 29 1.75 1.36 -14.82
C PHE A 29 0.94 0.13 -14.38
N GLN A 30 0.85 -0.15 -13.08
CA GLN A 30 0.07 -1.30 -12.61
C GLN A 30 -1.42 -1.21 -13.01
N LEU A 31 -2.03 -0.03 -12.94
CA LEU A 31 -3.43 0.21 -13.33
C LEU A 31 -3.68 0.08 -14.85
N ALA A 32 -2.65 0.27 -15.68
CA ALA A 32 -2.78 0.09 -17.12
C ALA A 32 -2.84 -1.39 -17.52
N PHE A 33 -2.09 -2.25 -16.82
CA PHE A 33 -1.89 -3.65 -17.22
C PHE A 33 -2.67 -4.66 -16.39
N ASN A 34 -3.22 -4.26 -15.25
CA ASN A 34 -3.96 -5.16 -14.35
C ASN A 34 -5.34 -4.61 -14.00
N GLU A 35 -6.29 -5.52 -13.79
CA GLU A 35 -7.62 -5.19 -13.26
C GLU A 35 -7.53 -5.07 -11.74
N ILE A 36 -7.21 -3.87 -11.28
CA ILE A 36 -7.05 -3.57 -9.86
C ILE A 36 -8.21 -2.70 -9.42
N HIS A 37 -8.89 -3.13 -8.37
CA HIS A 37 -9.98 -2.37 -7.72
C HIS A 37 -9.59 -1.87 -6.33
N TYR A 38 -8.52 -2.41 -5.75
CA TYR A 38 -8.06 -2.06 -4.42
C TYR A 38 -6.53 -2.02 -4.38
N VAL A 39 -6.00 -0.89 -3.91
CA VAL A 39 -4.57 -0.62 -3.77
C VAL A 39 -4.26 -0.24 -2.32
N GLU A 40 -3.29 -0.92 -1.71
CA GLU A 40 -2.73 -0.52 -0.42
C GLU A 40 -1.42 0.24 -0.62
N ALA A 41 -1.39 1.49 -0.21
CA ALA A 41 -0.21 2.36 -0.21
C ALA A 41 0.41 2.35 1.20
N VAL A 42 1.44 1.52 1.38
CA VAL A 42 2.01 1.23 2.71
C VAL A 42 3.27 2.06 2.93
N GLY A 43 3.33 2.83 4.02
CA GLY A 43 4.53 3.57 4.38
C GLY A 43 4.52 4.05 5.82
N PRO A 44 5.69 4.25 6.45
CA PRO A 44 5.76 4.71 7.84
C PRO A 44 5.17 6.12 8.01
N ALA A 45 4.96 6.54 9.27
CA ALA A 45 4.56 7.91 9.57
C ALA A 45 5.59 8.90 8.99
N GLY A 46 5.10 9.97 8.34
CA GLY A 46 5.95 10.98 7.71
C GLY A 46 6.55 10.60 6.35
N SER A 47 6.16 9.48 5.75
CA SER A 47 6.61 9.10 4.39
C SER A 47 5.92 9.86 3.25
N GLY A 48 5.04 10.82 3.54
CA GLY A 48 4.31 11.59 2.52
C GLY A 48 3.02 10.94 1.98
N LYS A 49 2.41 9.99 2.70
CA LYS A 49 1.14 9.33 2.32
C LYS A 49 0.02 10.32 2.00
N THR A 50 -0.24 11.28 2.90
CA THR A 50 -1.25 12.31 2.71
C THR A 50 -0.98 13.16 1.47
N THR A 51 0.29 13.51 1.22
CA THR A 51 0.71 14.23 0.01
C THR A 51 0.39 13.42 -1.25
N LEU A 52 0.69 12.12 -1.26
CA LEU A 52 0.35 11.22 -2.36
C LEU A 52 -1.16 11.05 -2.55
N ALA A 53 -1.94 10.97 -1.47
CA ALA A 53 -3.41 10.90 -1.55
C ALA A 53 -4.00 12.15 -2.22
N LEU A 54 -3.51 13.34 -1.85
CA LEU A 54 -3.93 14.60 -2.46
C LEU A 54 -3.48 14.72 -3.92
N ALA A 55 -2.23 14.36 -4.23
CA ALA A 55 -1.74 14.37 -5.59
C ALA A 55 -2.51 13.38 -6.49
N LEU A 56 -2.89 12.22 -5.96
CA LEU A 56 -3.72 11.26 -6.66
C LEU A 56 -5.15 11.79 -6.87
N ALA A 57 -5.71 12.50 -5.90
CA ALA A 57 -6.99 13.18 -6.05
C ALA A 57 -6.94 14.22 -7.17
N GLU A 58 -5.90 15.06 -7.19
CA GLU A 58 -5.67 16.04 -8.26
C GLU A 58 -5.54 15.34 -9.62
N LEU A 59 -4.69 14.31 -9.69
CA LEU A 59 -4.41 13.54 -10.90
C LEU A 59 -5.66 12.85 -11.44
N CYS A 60 -6.58 12.39 -10.61
CA CYS A 60 -7.76 11.64 -11.07
C CYS A 60 -9.02 12.52 -11.25
N SER A 61 -9.00 13.77 -10.79
CA SER A 61 -10.18 14.64 -10.63
C SER A 61 -11.04 14.83 -11.90
N GLU A 62 -10.42 14.84 -13.07
CA GLU A 62 -11.14 15.02 -14.32
C GLU A 62 -11.87 13.76 -14.78
N ARG A 63 -11.35 12.58 -14.43
CA ARG A 63 -11.85 11.28 -14.93
C ARG A 63 -12.71 10.53 -13.93
N PHE A 64 -12.52 10.76 -12.64
CA PHE A 64 -13.21 10.04 -11.57
C PHE A 64 -14.10 10.97 -10.76
N ASN A 65 -15.17 10.42 -10.21
CA ASN A 65 -15.80 11.02 -9.04
C ASN A 65 -15.00 10.57 -7.82
N ILE A 66 -14.41 11.51 -7.09
CA ILE A 66 -13.45 11.21 -6.02
C ILE A 66 -14.07 11.45 -4.67
N ALA A 67 -13.86 10.52 -3.75
CA ALA A 67 -14.08 10.73 -2.33
C ALA A 67 -12.77 10.48 -1.57
N LEU A 68 -12.39 11.42 -0.70
CA LEU A 68 -11.27 11.35 0.22
C LEU A 68 -11.81 11.29 1.65
N ILE A 69 -11.47 10.22 2.36
CA ILE A 69 -11.84 9.99 3.76
C ILE A 69 -10.55 9.94 4.58
N SER A 70 -10.35 10.94 5.44
CA SER A 70 -9.13 11.08 6.25
C SER A 70 -9.36 10.87 7.75
N LYS A 71 -10.60 10.59 8.15
CA LYS A 71 -11.00 10.42 9.55
C LYS A 71 -11.89 9.20 9.68
N SER A 72 -11.81 8.53 10.84
CA SER A 72 -12.77 7.50 11.20
C SER A 72 -14.15 8.13 11.36
N VAL A 73 -15.15 7.54 10.73
CA VAL A 73 -16.53 8.01 10.67
C VAL A 73 -17.47 6.81 10.81
N SER A 74 -18.68 7.04 11.33
CA SER A 74 -19.71 6.00 11.39
C SER A 74 -20.21 5.62 9.98
N ALA A 75 -20.89 4.48 9.86
CA ALA A 75 -21.43 4.00 8.57
C ALA A 75 -22.38 5.03 7.91
N THR A 76 -23.20 5.71 8.72
CA THR A 76 -24.15 6.73 8.26
C THR A 76 -23.42 7.98 7.76
N GLU A 77 -22.42 8.45 8.50
CA GLU A 77 -21.61 9.61 8.11
C GLU A 77 -20.76 9.31 6.86
N LEU A 78 -20.20 8.09 6.77
CA LEU A 78 -19.47 7.64 5.59
C LEU A 78 -20.38 7.70 4.36
N SER A 79 -21.59 7.14 4.45
CA SER A 79 -22.57 7.16 3.35
C SER A 79 -22.91 8.58 2.91
N GLN A 80 -23.07 9.51 3.87
CA GLN A 80 -23.29 10.93 3.59
C GLN A 80 -22.08 11.59 2.93
N GLN A 81 -20.87 11.36 3.44
CA GLN A 81 -19.65 11.90 2.86
C GLN A 81 -19.40 11.39 1.45
N LEU A 82 -19.60 10.10 1.20
CA LEU A 82 -19.44 9.50 -0.12
C LEU A 82 -20.42 10.11 -1.13
N MET A 83 -21.70 10.23 -0.78
CA MET A 83 -22.71 10.86 -1.66
C MET A 83 -22.37 12.34 -1.93
N GLN A 84 -21.95 13.07 -0.90
CA GLN A 84 -21.59 14.47 -1.03
C GLN A 84 -20.32 14.66 -1.88
N GLN A 85 -19.31 13.82 -1.73
CA GLN A 85 -18.05 13.99 -2.47
C GLN A 85 -18.13 13.45 -3.89
N TRP A 86 -18.74 12.28 -4.11
CA TRP A 86 -18.88 11.71 -5.46
C TRP A 86 -19.88 12.45 -6.32
N PHE A 87 -21.00 12.92 -5.74
CA PHE A 87 -22.12 13.43 -6.52
C PHE A 87 -22.56 14.83 -6.14
N SER A 88 -22.02 15.43 -5.07
CA SER A 88 -22.48 16.73 -4.53
C SER A 88 -23.95 16.73 -4.10
N VAL A 89 -24.44 15.58 -3.60
CA VAL A 89 -25.84 15.40 -3.17
C VAL A 89 -25.89 14.76 -1.77
N PRO A 90 -26.83 15.14 -0.89
CA PRO A 90 -27.06 14.44 0.37
C PRO A 90 -27.73 13.07 0.16
N VAL A 91 -27.57 12.17 1.13
CA VAL A 91 -28.29 10.88 1.18
C VAL A 91 -29.78 11.15 1.41
N GLN A 92 -30.63 10.51 0.61
CA GLN A 92 -32.09 10.55 0.75
C GLN A 92 -32.57 9.42 1.68
N ALA A 93 -33.58 9.68 2.52
CA ALA A 93 -34.08 8.69 3.48
C ALA A 93 -35.01 7.63 2.86
N GLU A 94 -35.55 7.91 1.66
CA GLU A 94 -36.61 7.09 1.05
C GLU A 94 -36.09 5.92 0.20
N LEU A 95 -34.82 5.97 -0.21
CA LEU A 95 -34.17 5.00 -1.10
C LEU A 95 -33.01 4.32 -0.40
N SER A 96 -32.72 3.06 -0.74
CA SER A 96 -31.50 2.41 -0.28
C SER A 96 -30.27 3.17 -0.79
N TRP A 97 -29.23 3.30 0.03
CA TRP A 97 -27.99 3.99 -0.37
C TRP A 97 -27.39 3.41 -1.66
N LEU A 98 -27.40 2.07 -1.80
CA LEU A 98 -26.87 1.41 -2.98
C LEU A 98 -27.67 1.74 -4.25
N GLU A 99 -28.99 1.89 -4.13
CA GLU A 99 -29.86 2.30 -5.24
C GLU A 99 -29.62 3.75 -5.63
N GLN A 100 -29.38 4.62 -4.65
CA GLN A 100 -29.03 6.02 -4.90
C GLN A 100 -27.70 6.13 -5.65
N VAL A 101 -26.67 5.39 -5.22
CA VAL A 101 -25.37 5.38 -5.91
C VAL A 101 -25.52 4.82 -7.33
N LYS A 102 -26.22 3.68 -7.50
CA LYS A 102 -26.44 3.08 -8.82
C LYS A 102 -27.26 3.97 -9.76
N GLY A 103 -28.25 4.70 -9.24
CA GLY A 103 -29.04 5.66 -10.01
C GLY A 103 -28.31 6.95 -10.36
N LYS A 104 -27.18 7.24 -9.69
CA LYS A 104 -26.34 8.42 -9.92
C LYS A 104 -25.02 8.11 -10.62
N LEU A 105 -24.70 6.83 -10.81
CA LEU A 105 -23.55 6.40 -11.57
C LEU A 105 -23.64 7.01 -12.97
N ASN A 106 -22.73 7.92 -13.24
CA ASN A 106 -22.58 8.62 -14.51
C ASN A 106 -21.44 7.95 -15.29
N ASP A 107 -21.01 8.59 -16.38
CA ASP A 107 -19.90 8.08 -17.19
C ASP A 107 -18.55 8.09 -16.45
N LYS A 108 -18.43 8.78 -15.30
CA LYS A 108 -17.20 8.83 -14.53
C LYS A 108 -17.14 7.69 -13.50
N PRO A 109 -16.10 6.84 -13.51
CA PRO A 109 -15.88 5.84 -12.48
C PRO A 109 -15.70 6.44 -11.09
N LEU A 110 -15.96 5.64 -10.06
CA LEU A 110 -15.81 6.04 -8.66
C LEU A 110 -14.38 5.75 -8.18
N LEU A 111 -13.82 6.71 -7.44
CA LEU A 111 -12.53 6.61 -6.78
C LEU A 111 -12.71 6.91 -5.29
N LEU A 112 -12.21 6.02 -4.43
CA LEU A 112 -12.17 6.19 -2.98
C LEU A 112 -10.73 6.25 -2.51
N LEU A 113 -10.38 7.30 -1.78
CA LEU A 113 -9.08 7.50 -1.16
C LEU A 113 -9.26 7.48 0.36
N LEU A 114 -8.57 6.57 1.05
CA LEU A 114 -8.58 6.45 2.50
C LEU A 114 -7.21 6.88 3.03
N ASP A 115 -7.13 8.03 3.69
CA ASP A 115 -5.88 8.52 4.29
C ASP A 115 -5.88 8.25 5.79
N GLN A 116 -5.25 7.15 6.21
CA GLN A 116 -5.17 6.71 7.61
C GLN A 116 -6.52 6.61 8.33
N ALA A 117 -7.62 6.57 7.58
CA ALA A 117 -8.94 6.39 8.13
C ALA A 117 -9.04 4.95 8.66
N LEU A 118 -9.08 4.82 9.99
CA LEU A 118 -9.53 3.59 10.65
C LEU A 118 -11.05 3.49 10.47
N THR A 119 -11.49 3.26 9.25
CA THR A 119 -12.86 2.87 8.98
C THR A 119 -12.96 1.39 9.26
N ASP A 120 -14.00 0.96 9.98
CA ASP A 120 -14.29 -0.45 10.18
C ASP A 120 -14.30 -1.17 8.82
N SER A 121 -13.32 -2.04 8.59
CA SER A 121 -13.06 -2.72 7.32
C SER A 121 -14.32 -3.46 6.86
N ASP A 122 -15.08 -4.05 7.79
CA ASP A 122 -16.30 -4.77 7.48
C ASP A 122 -17.40 -3.84 6.95
N THR A 123 -17.55 -2.67 7.55
CA THR A 123 -18.51 -1.65 7.10
C THR A 123 -18.13 -1.13 5.72
N LEU A 124 -16.85 -0.81 5.50
CA LEU A 124 -16.36 -0.29 4.23
C LEU A 124 -16.50 -1.34 3.10
N ASN A 125 -16.12 -2.59 3.37
CA ASN A 125 -16.25 -3.67 2.42
C ASN A 125 -17.71 -3.92 2.04
N LYS A 126 -18.64 -3.92 2.99
CA LYS A 126 -20.08 -4.09 2.70
C LYS A 126 -20.64 -3.00 1.78
N LEU A 127 -20.17 -1.76 1.93
CA LEU A 127 -20.64 -0.63 1.12
C LEU A 127 -19.96 -0.55 -0.25
N ILE A 128 -18.66 -0.84 -0.32
CA ILE A 128 -17.86 -0.62 -1.53
C ILE A 128 -17.80 -1.86 -2.43
N LEU A 129 -17.79 -3.07 -1.89
CA LEU A 129 -17.74 -4.33 -2.66
C LEU A 129 -18.82 -4.45 -3.77
N PRO A 130 -20.08 -4.00 -3.59
CA PRO A 130 -21.08 -4.08 -4.65
C PRO A 130 -20.94 -3.00 -5.74
N LEU A 131 -19.95 -2.10 -5.65
CA LEU A 131 -19.77 -0.97 -6.55
C LEU A 131 -18.50 -1.14 -7.41
N PRO A 132 -18.52 -0.68 -8.68
CA PRO A 132 -17.32 -0.59 -9.51
C PRO A 132 -16.48 0.63 -9.08
N CYS A 133 -15.84 0.52 -7.91
CA CYS A 133 -15.07 1.58 -7.27
C CYS A 133 -13.59 1.18 -7.19
N LEU A 134 -12.71 2.06 -7.65
CA LEU A 134 -11.28 1.94 -7.40
C LEU A 134 -10.97 2.52 -6.03
N THR A 135 -10.31 1.76 -5.17
CA THR A 135 -10.04 2.17 -3.78
C THR A 135 -8.55 2.20 -3.51
N PHE A 136 -8.08 3.28 -2.89
CA PHE A 136 -6.72 3.43 -2.39
C PHE A 136 -6.75 3.57 -0.88
N ASN A 137 -6.01 2.72 -0.19
CA ASN A 137 -5.86 2.76 1.25
C ASN A 137 -4.42 3.12 1.63
N PHE A 138 -4.22 4.29 2.22
CA PHE A 138 -2.94 4.76 2.70
C PHE A 138 -2.77 4.41 4.18
N CYS A 139 -1.91 3.42 4.47
CA CYS A 139 -1.78 2.82 5.78
C CYS A 139 -0.31 2.70 6.23
N ASN A 140 -0.10 2.53 7.54
CA ASN A 140 1.25 2.37 8.11
C ASN A 140 1.78 0.92 7.99
N SER A 141 0.87 -0.04 7.87
CA SER A 141 1.14 -1.47 7.74
C SER A 141 0.10 -2.08 6.81
N THR A 142 0.44 -3.18 6.15
CA THR A 142 -0.51 -3.97 5.34
C THR A 142 -1.69 -4.42 6.20
N VAL A 143 -2.91 -4.18 5.74
CA VAL A 143 -4.14 -4.53 6.48
C VAL A 143 -4.88 -5.67 5.80
N SER A 144 -4.80 -5.76 4.47
CA SER A 144 -5.49 -6.78 3.67
C SER A 144 -4.50 -7.67 2.91
N ALA A 145 -4.87 -8.95 2.73
CA ALA A 145 -4.19 -9.87 1.82
C ALA A 145 -4.72 -9.79 0.37
N HIS A 146 -5.74 -8.95 0.13
CA HIS A 146 -6.43 -8.86 -1.16
C HIS A 146 -6.25 -7.47 -1.76
N GLY A 147 -5.51 -7.39 -2.87
CA GLY A 147 -5.28 -6.17 -3.65
C GLY A 147 -3.81 -5.93 -4.00
N LEU A 148 -3.54 -4.84 -4.72
CA LEU A 148 -2.17 -4.44 -5.05
C LEU A 148 -1.55 -3.68 -3.88
N THR A 149 -0.49 -4.23 -3.28
CA THR A 149 0.28 -3.53 -2.25
C THR A 149 1.48 -2.81 -2.86
N LEU A 150 1.55 -1.49 -2.69
CA LEU A 150 2.66 -0.65 -3.10
C LEU A 150 3.29 0.04 -1.89
N PHE A 151 4.54 -0.32 -1.61
CA PHE A 151 5.32 0.32 -0.55
C PHE A 151 5.84 1.68 -0.99
N LEU A 152 5.70 2.69 -0.14
CA LEU A 152 6.30 4.00 -0.33
C LEU A 152 7.81 3.90 -0.13
N ASN A 153 8.56 4.46 -1.07
CA ASN A 153 10.01 4.55 -0.96
C ASN A 153 10.36 5.52 0.19
N PRO A 154 11.35 5.19 1.04
CA PRO A 154 11.84 6.14 2.03
C PRO A 154 12.50 7.33 1.33
N ALA A 155 12.42 8.50 1.96
CA ALA A 155 13.03 9.73 1.45
C ALA A 155 14.53 9.53 1.20
N GLY A 156 14.94 9.63 -0.06
CA GLY A 156 16.33 9.45 -0.50
C GLY A 156 17.13 10.75 -0.53
N ILE A 157 18.36 10.67 -1.02
CA ILE A 157 19.23 11.85 -1.23
C ILE A 157 18.59 12.83 -2.21
N ALA A 158 18.05 12.34 -3.33
CA ALA A 158 17.41 13.18 -4.33
C ALA A 158 16.19 13.94 -3.76
N ASP A 159 15.39 13.29 -2.91
CA ASP A 159 14.26 13.95 -2.26
C ASP A 159 14.73 15.03 -1.27
N ALA A 160 15.80 14.72 -0.52
CA ALA A 160 16.35 15.64 0.46
C ALA A 160 17.00 16.87 -0.21
N GLU A 161 17.66 16.70 -1.35
CA GLU A 161 18.21 17.81 -2.13
C GLU A 161 17.12 18.78 -2.59
N VAL A 162 15.96 18.27 -3.03
CA VAL A 162 14.82 19.11 -3.41
C VAL A 162 14.21 19.81 -2.19
N LEU A 163 13.97 19.08 -1.11
CA LEU A 163 13.33 19.63 0.10
C LEU A 163 14.20 20.66 0.83
N LEU A 164 15.51 20.45 0.85
CA LEU A 164 16.47 21.28 1.59
C LEU A 164 17.19 22.27 0.68
N GLN A 165 16.75 22.43 -0.56
CA GLN A 165 17.38 23.30 -1.54
C GLN A 165 17.53 24.74 -1.04
N SER A 166 16.52 25.23 -0.30
CA SER A 166 16.52 26.58 0.28
C SER A 166 17.53 26.75 1.42
N GLU A 167 17.95 25.67 2.08
CA GLU A 167 18.87 25.70 3.22
C GLU A 167 20.35 25.69 2.81
N GLN A 168 20.66 25.43 1.53
CA GLN A 168 22.04 25.42 0.99
C GLN A 168 23.02 24.56 1.79
N LEU A 169 22.55 23.42 2.30
CA LEU A 169 23.34 22.52 3.13
C LEU A 169 24.39 21.77 2.28
N ASN A 170 25.50 21.40 2.92
CA ASN A 170 26.48 20.53 2.28
C ASN A 170 26.02 19.06 2.25
N SER A 171 26.64 18.24 1.41
CA SER A 171 26.26 16.82 1.22
C SER A 171 26.38 15.98 2.50
N LEU A 172 27.28 16.34 3.42
CA LEU A 172 27.45 15.66 4.70
C LEU A 172 26.28 15.95 5.64
N GLU A 173 25.83 17.20 5.72
CA GLU A 173 24.67 17.60 6.50
C GLU A 173 23.38 16.99 5.98
N ILE A 174 23.18 16.97 4.65
CA ILE A 174 22.06 16.29 3.99
C ILE A 174 22.07 14.81 4.37
N SER A 175 23.22 14.14 4.23
CA SER A 175 23.36 12.72 4.59
C SER A 175 23.05 12.46 6.07
N ARG A 176 23.49 13.37 6.96
CA ARG A 176 23.21 13.28 8.40
C ARG A 176 21.72 13.44 8.69
N ARG A 177 21.03 14.36 8.02
CA ARG A 177 19.57 14.56 8.16
C ARG A 177 18.77 13.39 7.62
N ILE A 178 19.18 12.80 6.49
CA ILE A 178 18.56 11.57 5.97
C ILE A 178 18.69 10.44 6.98
N THR A 179 19.89 10.24 7.52
CA THR A 179 20.17 9.19 8.52
C THR A 179 19.32 9.40 9.78
N TYR A 180 19.23 10.64 10.27
CA TYR A 180 18.42 10.98 11.44
C TYR A 180 16.91 10.85 11.19
N GLY A 181 16.46 11.27 10.00
CA GLY A 181 15.05 11.23 9.62
C GLY A 181 14.55 9.82 9.32
N ALA A 182 15.42 8.87 8.98
CA ALA A 182 15.09 7.48 8.69
C ALA A 182 13.89 7.32 7.72
N GLY A 183 13.84 8.16 6.68
CA GLY A 183 12.77 8.18 5.68
C GLY A 183 11.53 9.00 6.07
N ASN A 184 11.50 9.62 7.27
CA ASN A 184 10.46 10.55 7.68
C ASN A 184 10.78 11.98 7.17
N LEU A 185 9.95 12.47 6.25
CA LEU A 185 10.09 13.78 5.61
C LEU A 185 10.00 14.94 6.62
N HIS A 186 9.18 14.83 7.66
CA HIS A 186 9.07 15.89 8.67
C HIS A 186 10.34 16.02 9.51
N LEU A 187 10.99 14.89 9.84
CA LEU A 187 12.25 14.91 10.58
C LEU A 187 13.40 15.44 9.73
N LEU A 188 13.36 15.19 8.42
CA LEU A 188 14.35 15.69 7.48
C LEU A 188 14.40 17.24 7.43
N LEU A 189 13.24 17.89 7.53
CA LEU A 189 13.11 19.35 7.52
C LEU A 189 13.59 20.02 8.82
N ASN A 190 13.87 19.25 9.88
CA ASN A 190 14.31 19.80 11.14
C ASN A 190 15.85 19.90 11.19
N PRO A 191 16.42 21.03 11.66
CA PRO A 191 17.86 21.12 11.87
C PRO A 191 18.28 20.17 13.00
N ILE A 192 19.39 19.46 12.80
CA ILE A 192 19.99 18.62 13.84
C ILE A 192 20.70 19.54 14.82
N SER A 193 20.13 19.77 16.00
CA SER A 193 20.80 20.46 17.09
C SER A 193 22.10 19.73 17.44
N SER A 194 23.24 20.37 17.20
CA SER A 194 24.55 19.88 17.62
C SER A 194 24.70 20.04 19.13
N THR A 195 24.22 19.10 19.93
CA THR A 195 24.60 19.03 21.34
C THR A 195 25.77 18.08 21.53
N ALA A 196 26.86 18.65 22.05
CA ALA A 196 28.05 18.02 22.61
C ALA A 196 29.05 17.37 21.64
N THR A 197 29.99 18.22 21.21
CA THR A 197 31.39 17.88 20.97
C THR A 197 31.90 16.82 21.95
N VAL A 198 32.42 15.71 21.42
CA VAL A 198 33.38 14.85 22.11
C VAL A 198 34.54 15.74 22.54
N SER A 199 34.67 15.94 23.84
CA SER A 199 35.83 16.60 24.44
C SER A 199 37.05 15.71 24.24
N ASP A 200 37.83 15.99 23.18
CA ASP A 200 39.20 15.51 23.09
C ASP A 200 39.99 16.09 24.27
N THR A 201 40.39 15.21 25.18
CA THR A 201 41.26 15.48 26.31
C THR A 201 42.68 15.78 25.81
N THR A 202 42.89 16.97 25.25
CA THR A 202 44.23 17.52 24.99
C THR A 202 44.57 18.58 26.04
N LYS A 203 45.38 18.12 26.99
CA LYS A 203 46.32 18.84 27.88
C LYS A 203 46.05 20.34 28.09
N ALA A 204 45.54 20.62 29.29
CA ALA A 204 45.52 21.94 29.89
C ALA A 204 46.91 22.59 29.89
N THR A 205 47.01 23.73 29.20
CA THR A 205 47.96 24.79 29.55
C THR A 205 47.18 26.06 29.82
N ARG A 206 47.57 26.70 30.92
CA ARG A 206 46.86 27.73 31.67
C ARG A 206 47.52 29.08 31.37
N THR A 207 46.79 30.05 30.82
CA THR A 207 47.05 31.51 30.98
C THR A 207 45.75 32.27 30.60
N LEU A 208 45.02 32.79 31.59
CA LEU A 208 44.94 34.19 32.07
C LEU A 208 43.76 34.98 31.45
N LYS A 209 42.73 35.25 32.26
CA LYS A 209 41.54 36.08 31.97
C LYS A 209 41.86 37.59 32.08
N PRO A 210 40.99 38.46 31.55
CA PRO A 210 40.33 39.45 32.41
C PRO A 210 38.82 39.56 32.13
N LEU A 211 37.91 39.45 33.11
CA LEU A 211 37.51 40.45 34.12
C LEU A 211 36.60 41.58 33.56
N TYR A 212 35.36 41.23 33.15
CA TYR A 212 34.28 42.21 32.85
C TYR A 212 32.84 41.77 33.21
N ALA A 213 32.62 40.60 33.81
CA ALA A 213 31.26 40.08 34.02
C ALA A 213 30.61 40.42 35.38
N LEU A 214 31.32 41.10 36.29
CA LEU A 214 30.82 41.36 37.65
C LEU A 214 30.32 42.80 37.88
N THR A 215 30.62 43.74 37.00
CA THR A 215 30.15 45.14 37.12
C THR A 215 28.78 45.36 36.48
N PHE A 216 28.37 44.55 35.51
CA PHE A 216 27.08 44.71 34.82
C PHE A 216 25.87 44.23 35.64
N THR A 217 26.05 43.21 36.47
CA THR A 217 24.96 42.63 37.29
C THR A 217 24.59 43.51 38.48
N ALA A 218 25.54 44.22 39.08
CA ALA A 218 25.27 45.16 40.16
C ALA A 218 24.54 46.43 39.66
N PHE A 219 24.85 46.90 38.45
CA PHE A 219 24.23 48.09 37.88
C PHE A 219 22.77 47.84 37.43
N ALA A 220 22.46 46.64 36.92
CA ALA A 220 21.10 46.26 36.54
C ALA A 220 20.15 46.11 37.75
N LEU A 221 20.66 45.62 38.89
CA LEU A 221 19.90 45.51 40.15
C LEU A 221 19.67 46.86 40.84
N ALA A 222 20.59 47.81 40.70
CA ALA A 222 20.39 49.17 41.22
C ALA A 222 19.33 49.94 40.42
N LEU A 223 19.24 49.71 39.10
CA LEU A 223 18.28 50.40 38.24
C LEU A 223 16.83 49.93 38.47
N THR A 224 16.62 48.64 38.76
CA THR A 224 15.28 48.10 39.07
C THR A 224 14.77 48.51 40.45
N TYR A 225 15.65 48.80 41.41
CA TYR A 225 15.26 49.32 42.73
C TYR A 225 14.88 50.81 42.69
N LEU A 226 15.46 51.59 41.78
CA LEU A 226 15.24 53.05 41.67
C LEU A 226 13.97 53.43 40.90
N LEU A 227 13.44 52.51 40.09
CA LEU A 227 12.25 52.71 39.24
C LEU A 227 10.96 52.11 39.83
N TRP A 228 10.98 51.61 41.08
CA TRP A 228 9.78 51.06 41.71
C TRP A 228 8.87 52.19 42.23
N PRO A 229 7.64 52.34 41.72
CA PRO A 229 6.73 53.41 42.14
C PRO A 229 6.23 53.12 43.56
N LYS A 230 6.41 54.11 44.46
CA LYS A 230 5.80 54.12 45.78
C LYS A 230 4.30 54.31 45.65
N SER A 231 3.52 53.28 45.96
CA SER A 231 2.09 53.44 46.23
C SER A 231 1.94 53.91 47.68
N ASP A 232 1.46 55.14 47.86
CA ASP A 232 1.06 55.67 49.16
C ASP A 232 -0.19 54.92 49.66
N ASP A 233 -0.09 54.48 50.91
CA ASP A 233 -1.14 53.84 51.70
C ASP A 233 -1.80 54.93 52.56
N GLN A 234 -3.11 55.14 52.39
CA GLN A 234 -3.93 55.75 53.44
C GLN A 234 -5.33 55.11 53.53
N SER A 235 -5.50 54.47 54.69
CA SER A 235 -6.66 54.64 55.58
C SER A 235 -7.92 53.81 55.30
N GLN A 236 -7.84 52.60 55.87
CA GLN A 236 -8.84 51.91 56.68
C GLN A 236 -10.05 52.77 57.17
N VAL A 237 -11.25 52.26 56.91
CA VAL A 237 -12.40 52.38 57.82
C VAL A 237 -12.81 50.95 58.22
N LYS A 238 -12.78 50.71 59.53
CA LYS A 238 -13.10 49.46 60.22
C LYS A 238 -14.42 49.63 60.96
N ILE A 239 -15.44 48.81 60.65
CA ILE A 239 -16.55 48.40 61.55
C ILE A 239 -16.95 46.99 61.04
N GLU A 240 -16.47 45.90 61.65
CA GLU A 240 -17.06 45.14 62.78
C GLU A 240 -18.38 44.41 62.43
N VAL A 241 -18.33 43.07 62.31
CA VAL A 241 -18.95 42.06 63.19
C VAL A 241 -18.92 40.69 62.48
N ALA A 242 -18.54 39.67 63.26
CA ALA A 242 -18.24 38.29 62.92
C ALA A 242 -19.42 37.47 62.36
N THR A 243 -19.14 36.38 61.63
CA THR A 243 -19.42 35.00 62.12
C THR A 243 -18.63 33.94 61.33
N ASP A 244 -17.96 33.05 62.05
CA ASP A 244 -17.39 31.78 61.56
C ASP A 244 -18.48 30.79 61.08
N ASN A 245 -18.20 29.93 60.09
CA ASN A 245 -17.81 28.54 60.38
C ASN A 245 -17.78 27.60 59.16
N ASN A 246 -16.90 26.63 59.35
CA ASN A 246 -16.54 25.46 58.56
C ASN A 246 -17.56 24.32 58.75
N ALA A 247 -17.64 23.44 57.73
CA ALA A 247 -17.92 21.99 57.72
C ALA A 247 -18.90 21.28 58.71
N LEU A 248 -19.52 20.21 58.14
CA LEU A 248 -20.16 19.01 58.72
C LEU A 248 -21.68 18.99 59.04
N SER A 249 -22.29 17.91 58.53
CA SER A 249 -23.34 17.05 59.14
C SER A 249 -24.81 17.51 59.28
N ALA A 250 -25.68 16.62 58.77
CA ALA A 250 -26.86 16.06 59.42
C ALA A 250 -28.11 16.93 59.76
N THR A 251 -29.13 16.81 58.90
CA THR A 251 -30.57 16.51 59.19
C THR A 251 -31.49 17.55 59.90
N PRO A 252 -32.85 17.39 59.89
CA PRO A 252 -33.90 18.23 59.23
C PRO A 252 -34.78 18.99 60.29
N PRO A 253 -36.13 19.23 60.25
CA PRO A 253 -37.21 19.15 59.22
C PRO A 253 -38.32 20.27 59.26
N ASN A 254 -39.27 20.22 58.28
CA ASN A 254 -40.74 20.45 58.34
C ASN A 254 -41.36 21.79 58.86
N ALA A 255 -42.53 22.28 58.44
CA ALA A 255 -43.70 21.68 57.78
C ALA A 255 -44.63 22.76 57.16
N HIS A 256 -45.40 22.39 56.13
CA HIS A 256 -46.87 22.29 56.27
C HIS A 256 -47.54 21.39 55.19
N LYS A 257 -48.35 20.46 55.72
CA LYS A 257 -49.40 19.52 55.25
C LYS A 257 -50.37 20.00 54.12
N PRO A 258 -51.41 19.23 53.70
CA PRO A 258 -51.75 17.79 53.89
C PRO A 258 -52.35 17.03 52.65
N ALA A 259 -52.32 15.68 52.65
CA ALA A 259 -53.51 14.77 52.61
C ALA A 259 -53.15 13.28 52.38
N ALA A 260 -53.61 12.42 53.32
CA ALA A 260 -53.92 10.95 53.37
C ALA A 260 -53.39 10.01 52.23
N GLN A 261 -52.64 8.90 52.39
CA GLN A 261 -52.52 7.77 53.37
C GLN A 261 -53.79 6.86 53.49
N PRO A 262 -53.71 5.57 53.92
CA PRO A 262 -52.81 4.46 53.50
C PRO A 262 -53.40 3.01 53.70
N ASP A 263 -52.53 2.01 53.50
CA ASP A 263 -52.29 0.77 54.28
C ASP A 263 -53.13 -0.53 54.21
N ASP A 264 -52.32 -1.60 54.37
CA ASP A 264 -52.57 -2.96 54.88
C ASP A 264 -53.34 -3.96 53.98
N SER A 265 -53.00 -5.26 53.89
CA SER A 265 -51.95 -6.11 54.44
C SER A 265 -52.15 -7.55 53.88
N LEU A 266 -51.17 -8.44 54.09
CA LEU A 266 -51.26 -9.91 54.20
C LEU A 266 -51.23 -10.85 52.96
N ILE A 267 -50.14 -11.64 52.96
CA ILE A 267 -50.05 -13.13 52.92
C ILE A 267 -50.42 -13.90 51.61
N GLU A 268 -49.42 -14.69 51.16
CA GLU A 268 -49.44 -16.16 50.89
C GLU A 268 -49.12 -16.69 49.48
N ASN A 269 -48.11 -17.56 49.48
CA ASN A 269 -47.84 -18.74 48.64
C ASN A 269 -47.84 -18.61 47.11
N SER A 270 -46.69 -18.93 46.50
CA SER A 270 -46.40 -20.31 46.07
C SER A 270 -45.02 -20.42 45.42
N GLN A 271 -44.27 -21.43 45.89
CA GLN A 271 -43.11 -22.01 45.20
C GLN A 271 -43.54 -22.64 43.87
N LEU A 272 -42.65 -22.70 42.88
CA LEU A 272 -42.12 -23.96 42.31
C LEU A 272 -41.21 -23.72 41.10
N ASN A 273 -40.08 -24.45 41.13
CA ASN A 273 -39.27 -24.86 39.99
C ASN A 273 -40.11 -25.31 38.77
N SER A 274 -39.60 -25.12 37.55
CA SER A 274 -38.97 -26.19 36.74
C SER A 274 -38.90 -25.84 35.25
N THR A 275 -37.68 -25.91 34.74
CA THR A 275 -37.21 -26.74 33.61
C THR A 275 -38.22 -27.44 32.68
N VAL A 276 -37.78 -27.54 31.41
CA VAL A 276 -37.96 -28.63 30.43
C VAL A 276 -38.95 -28.39 29.27
N GLU A 277 -38.32 -28.22 28.10
CA GLU A 277 -38.53 -28.93 26.83
C GLU A 277 -39.93 -29.11 26.20
N ALA A 278 -39.96 -28.63 24.95
CA ALA A 278 -40.20 -29.39 23.72
C ALA A 278 -41.59 -29.88 23.32
N SER A 279 -41.73 -29.82 21.98
CA SER A 279 -42.58 -30.63 21.11
C SER A 279 -43.99 -30.07 20.87
N GLY A 280 -44.48 -29.93 19.65
CA GLY A 280 -43.93 -30.25 18.34
C GLY A 280 -44.97 -29.98 17.26
N ASN A 281 -44.56 -30.07 16.00
CA ASN A 281 -45.39 -30.72 15.00
C ASN A 281 -44.51 -31.27 13.87
N THR A 282 -44.48 -32.59 13.80
CA THR A 282 -43.95 -33.45 12.73
C THR A 282 -45.09 -33.92 11.83
N LEU A 283 -44.83 -34.05 10.53
CA LEU A 283 -45.26 -35.16 9.65
C LEU A 283 -44.48 -34.97 8.31
N SER A 284 -43.40 -35.73 8.03
CA SER A 284 -43.32 -37.12 7.48
C SER A 284 -43.78 -37.19 6.02
N ALA A 285 -43.17 -37.87 5.04
CA ALA A 285 -41.96 -38.70 4.83
C ALA A 285 -41.75 -38.70 3.27
N ASP A 286 -40.63 -39.06 2.63
CA ASP A 286 -40.04 -40.41 2.58
C ASP A 286 -38.65 -40.39 1.87
N THR A 287 -37.66 -40.93 2.57
CA THR A 287 -36.57 -41.87 2.23
C THR A 287 -35.94 -41.90 0.82
N ASN A 288 -34.62 -41.64 0.74
CA ASN A 288 -33.57 -42.63 0.44
C ASN A 288 -32.15 -42.03 0.52
N ASN A 289 -31.26 -42.80 1.13
CA ASN A 289 -29.89 -42.48 1.53
C ASN A 289 -28.91 -43.25 0.63
N GLU A 290 -27.89 -42.60 0.06
CA GLU A 290 -26.57 -43.20 -0.22
C GLU A 290 -25.51 -42.13 -0.60
N THR A 291 -24.48 -42.04 0.24
CA THR A 291 -23.04 -41.78 0.01
C THR A 291 -22.52 -41.02 -1.23
N VAL A 292 -21.93 -39.83 -0.94
CA VAL A 292 -20.75 -39.09 -1.49
C VAL A 292 -19.84 -39.88 -2.48
N PRO A 293 -19.24 -39.32 -3.59
CA PRO A 293 -18.53 -38.03 -3.66
C PRO A 293 -18.63 -37.14 -4.93
N SER A 294 -18.26 -35.87 -4.71
CA SER A 294 -17.52 -34.93 -5.57
C SER A 294 -17.23 -35.35 -7.02
N VAL A 295 -17.79 -34.61 -7.99
CA VAL A 295 -17.29 -34.55 -9.38
C VAL A 295 -17.38 -33.12 -9.91
N ALA A 296 -16.21 -32.60 -10.31
CA ALA A 296 -16.06 -31.41 -11.13
C ALA A 296 -16.62 -31.66 -12.54
N THR A 297 -17.49 -30.77 -13.00
CA THR A 297 -17.99 -30.76 -14.38
C THR A 297 -17.22 -29.73 -15.20
N ALA A 298 -16.22 -30.18 -15.94
CA ALA A 298 -15.69 -29.47 -17.10
C ALA A 298 -16.67 -29.69 -18.27
N GLN A 299 -17.24 -28.61 -18.80
CA GLN A 299 -17.99 -28.66 -20.05
C GLN A 299 -17.01 -28.49 -21.23
N THR A 300 -17.08 -29.47 -22.11
CA THR A 300 -16.38 -29.61 -23.38
C THR A 300 -16.94 -28.65 -24.43
N LEU A 301 -16.07 -27.88 -25.10
CA LEU A 301 -16.39 -27.23 -26.37
C LEU A 301 -16.02 -28.17 -27.52
N THR A 302 -17.04 -28.54 -28.29
CA THR A 302 -16.96 -29.32 -29.51
C THR A 302 -16.57 -28.41 -30.67
N THR A 303 -15.38 -28.59 -31.26
CA THR A 303 -15.00 -27.94 -32.51
C THR A 303 -15.24 -28.92 -33.65
N VAL A 304 -16.18 -28.56 -34.53
CA VAL A 304 -16.57 -29.30 -35.74
C VAL A 304 -15.40 -29.28 -36.73
N ALA A 305 -15.00 -30.47 -37.19
CA ALA A 305 -14.12 -30.67 -38.32
C ALA A 305 -14.86 -30.36 -39.63
N MET A 306 -14.20 -29.64 -40.54
CA MET A 306 -14.56 -29.64 -41.96
C MET A 306 -13.32 -29.99 -42.78
N GLN A 307 -13.51 -30.97 -43.65
CA GLN A 307 -12.51 -31.75 -44.36
C GLN A 307 -12.45 -31.33 -45.83
N ALA A 308 -11.22 -31.20 -46.33
CA ALA A 308 -10.69 -31.50 -47.67
C ALA A 308 -11.25 -30.85 -48.95
N ALA A 309 -10.33 -30.34 -49.79
CA ALA A 309 -9.94 -30.91 -51.09
C ALA A 309 -8.86 -29.98 -51.74
N THR A 310 -7.58 -30.35 -51.76
CA THR A 310 -6.79 -30.95 -52.87
C THR A 310 -6.71 -30.13 -54.16
N SER A 311 -5.48 -29.75 -54.56
CA SER A 311 -4.86 -30.15 -55.84
C SER A 311 -3.45 -29.54 -56.04
N ASN A 312 -2.47 -30.45 -56.16
CA ASN A 312 -1.22 -30.50 -56.95
C ASN A 312 -0.69 -29.23 -57.65
N ASP A 313 0.63 -28.98 -57.58
CA ASP A 313 1.68 -29.50 -58.49
C ASP A 313 3.01 -28.78 -58.14
N ALA A 314 4.06 -29.53 -57.81
CA ALA A 314 5.24 -29.80 -58.65
C ALA A 314 6.15 -28.58 -58.87
N ASP A 315 7.37 -28.58 -58.32
CA ASP A 315 8.55 -29.04 -59.07
C ASP A 315 9.84 -29.03 -58.22
N GLU A 316 10.76 -29.88 -58.64
CA GLU A 316 12.10 -30.30 -58.21
C GLU A 316 13.07 -29.16 -57.79
N THR A 317 14.14 -29.35 -57.00
CA THR A 317 15.30 -30.18 -57.37
C THR A 317 16.23 -30.41 -56.16
N GLU A 318 16.54 -31.70 -55.95
CA GLU A 318 17.80 -32.36 -55.60
C GLU A 318 18.98 -31.58 -54.97
N ASN A 319 19.52 -32.12 -53.86
CA ASN A 319 20.83 -32.77 -53.95
C ASN A 319 21.04 -33.84 -52.86
N SER A 320 21.80 -34.86 -53.23
CA SER A 320 21.86 -36.20 -52.63
C SER A 320 23.19 -36.49 -51.90
N ALA A 321 23.15 -37.53 -51.06
CA ALA A 321 24.26 -38.36 -50.54
C ALA A 321 25.13 -37.78 -49.39
N ALA A 322 25.60 -38.55 -48.39
CA ALA A 322 25.85 -39.99 -48.35
C ALA A 322 25.80 -40.62 -46.93
N ILE A 323 25.61 -41.94 -46.98
CA ILE A 323 25.55 -43.02 -45.98
C ILE A 323 26.83 -43.15 -45.14
N ALA A 324 26.69 -43.45 -43.84
CA ALA A 324 27.56 -44.39 -43.13
C ALA A 324 26.84 -45.01 -41.92
N THR A 325 26.51 -46.30 -42.06
CA THR A 325 26.00 -47.19 -41.01
C THR A 325 27.18 -47.78 -40.26
N GLU A 326 27.22 -47.62 -38.94
CA GLU A 326 28.00 -48.51 -38.06
C GLU A 326 27.09 -49.03 -36.94
N VAL A 327 27.17 -50.34 -36.74
CA VAL A 327 26.29 -51.17 -35.91
C VAL A 327 27.05 -51.54 -34.63
N VAL A 328 26.27 -51.84 -33.58
CA VAL A 328 26.58 -52.65 -32.38
C VAL A 328 27.12 -51.87 -31.17
N GLN A 329 26.26 -51.63 -30.17
CA GLN A 329 26.19 -52.50 -28.97
C GLN A 329 25.01 -52.12 -28.07
N ILE A 330 24.16 -53.12 -27.87
CA ILE A 330 22.99 -53.12 -27.01
C ILE A 330 23.50 -53.33 -25.58
N THR A 331 23.38 -52.32 -24.73
CA THR A 331 23.32 -52.52 -23.28
C THR A 331 21.98 -52.00 -22.81
N ASP A 332 21.17 -52.91 -22.27
CA ASP A 332 19.95 -52.61 -21.53
C ASP A 332 20.26 -51.60 -20.43
N GLN A 333 19.89 -50.34 -20.66
CA GLN A 333 19.65 -49.40 -19.59
C GLN A 333 18.26 -48.81 -19.81
N ARG A 334 17.35 -49.34 -18.99
CA ARG A 334 15.99 -48.87 -18.74
C ARG A 334 16.07 -47.41 -18.26
N ALA A 335 16.22 -46.48 -19.20
CA ALA A 335 16.03 -45.06 -18.99
C ALA A 335 14.66 -44.71 -19.55
N SER A 336 13.74 -44.55 -18.62
CA SER A 336 12.47 -43.85 -18.78
C SER A 336 12.60 -42.71 -19.77
N VAL A 337 11.83 -42.80 -20.86
CA VAL A 337 11.49 -41.65 -21.70
C VAL A 337 10.66 -40.72 -20.81
N ALA A 338 11.36 -39.93 -19.99
CA ALA A 338 10.79 -38.72 -19.43
C ALA A 338 10.51 -37.82 -20.64
N LEU A 339 9.22 -37.61 -20.90
CA LEU A 339 8.75 -36.50 -21.72
C LEU A 339 9.55 -35.27 -21.29
N GLN A 340 10.50 -34.84 -22.12
CA GLN A 340 11.14 -33.55 -21.97
C GLN A 340 10.07 -32.52 -22.29
N GLU A 341 9.31 -32.13 -21.27
CA GLU A 341 8.62 -30.85 -21.27
C GLU A 341 9.71 -29.82 -21.59
N GLU A 342 9.58 -29.13 -22.73
CA GLU A 342 10.45 -27.98 -22.97
C GLU A 342 10.37 -27.07 -21.75
N PRO A 343 11.51 -26.60 -21.21
CA PRO A 343 11.49 -25.77 -20.02
C PRO A 343 10.69 -24.51 -20.36
N LEU A 344 9.51 -24.38 -19.77
CA LEU A 344 8.60 -23.24 -19.97
C LEU A 344 9.28 -21.90 -19.60
N TYR A 345 10.39 -21.96 -18.85
CA TYR A 345 11.17 -20.82 -18.36
C TYR A 345 12.68 -21.01 -18.61
N ASP A 346 13.37 -19.91 -18.87
CA ASP A 346 14.80 -19.83 -19.19
C ASP A 346 15.73 -19.87 -17.96
N GLU A 347 15.27 -20.39 -16.82
CA GLU A 347 15.99 -20.31 -15.53
C GLU A 347 17.39 -20.93 -15.61
N ALA A 348 17.52 -22.11 -16.24
CA ALA A 348 18.81 -22.77 -16.44
C ALA A 348 19.77 -21.93 -17.30
N ALA A 349 19.26 -21.31 -18.36
CA ALA A 349 20.06 -20.45 -19.23
C ALA A 349 20.52 -19.18 -18.50
N LEU A 350 19.66 -18.57 -17.69
CA LEU A 350 19.98 -17.38 -16.89
C LEU A 350 20.95 -17.67 -15.74
N LEU A 351 20.85 -18.85 -15.12
CA LEU A 351 21.80 -19.30 -14.10
C LEU A 351 23.20 -19.59 -14.66
N ALA A 352 23.30 -19.94 -15.95
CA ALA A 352 24.57 -20.19 -16.63
C ALA A 352 25.29 -18.91 -17.12
N MET A 353 24.62 -17.74 -17.10
CA MET A 353 25.20 -16.48 -17.54
C MET A 353 26.23 -15.92 -16.55
N ASP A 354 27.12 -15.05 -17.05
CA ASP A 354 28.11 -14.38 -16.21
C ASP A 354 27.42 -13.40 -15.25
N LYS A 355 27.79 -13.45 -13.97
CA LYS A 355 27.22 -12.61 -12.90
C LYS A 355 27.44 -11.11 -13.12
N GLN A 356 28.49 -10.72 -13.84
CA GLN A 356 28.82 -9.33 -14.15
C GLN A 356 28.05 -8.77 -15.35
N GLN A 357 27.35 -9.62 -16.11
CA GLN A 357 26.49 -9.19 -17.20
C GLN A 357 25.22 -8.51 -16.67
N TYR A 358 24.54 -7.83 -17.59
CA TYR A 358 23.31 -7.09 -17.32
C TYR A 358 22.16 -7.63 -18.16
N ALA A 359 20.95 -7.39 -17.69
CA ALA A 359 19.72 -7.64 -18.39
C ALA A 359 18.86 -6.38 -18.38
N LEU A 360 18.03 -6.23 -19.40
CA LEU A 360 16.98 -5.22 -19.44
C LEU A 360 15.65 -5.88 -19.08
N GLN A 361 15.10 -5.55 -17.92
CA GLN A 361 13.81 -6.08 -17.48
C GLN A 361 12.67 -5.33 -18.18
N LEU A 362 11.84 -6.06 -18.91
CA LEU A 362 10.74 -5.51 -19.70
C LEU A 362 9.44 -5.42 -18.90
N ALA A 363 9.10 -6.48 -18.18
CA ALA A 363 7.83 -6.59 -17.47
C ALA A 363 7.89 -7.64 -16.36
N VAL A 364 6.93 -7.55 -15.45
CA VAL A 364 6.61 -8.59 -14.46
C VAL A 364 5.14 -8.96 -14.64
N LEU A 365 4.86 -10.25 -14.78
CA LEU A 365 3.54 -10.79 -15.06
C LEU A 365 3.10 -11.74 -13.94
N SER A 366 1.79 -11.86 -13.73
CA SER A 366 1.21 -12.67 -12.65
C SER A 366 0.95 -14.13 -13.02
N ASN A 367 0.90 -14.48 -14.31
CA ASN A 367 0.63 -15.85 -14.77
C ASN A 367 1.02 -16.08 -16.24
N ASP A 368 1.01 -17.35 -16.67
CA ASP A 368 1.35 -17.75 -18.05
C ASP A 368 0.36 -17.24 -19.11
N ALA A 369 -0.89 -16.97 -18.76
CA ALA A 369 -1.84 -16.38 -19.70
C ALA A 369 -1.44 -14.95 -20.08
N ALA A 370 -0.90 -14.18 -19.14
CA ALA A 370 -0.30 -12.88 -19.41
C ALA A 370 0.95 -13.00 -20.30
N LEU A 371 1.80 -14.02 -20.09
CA LEU A 371 2.96 -14.29 -20.94
C LEU A 371 2.56 -14.60 -22.38
N LYS A 372 1.53 -15.44 -22.59
CA LYS A 372 1.00 -15.73 -23.93
C LYS A 372 0.52 -14.47 -24.64
N ARG A 373 -0.21 -13.60 -23.95
CA ARG A 373 -0.66 -12.30 -24.50
C ARG A 373 0.51 -11.38 -24.83
N PHE A 374 1.56 -11.37 -24.00
CA PHE A 374 2.78 -10.61 -24.27
C PHE A 374 3.44 -11.08 -25.57
N ASN A 375 3.64 -12.40 -25.73
CA ASN A 375 4.30 -12.97 -26.91
C ASN A 375 3.48 -12.75 -28.20
N VAL A 376 2.15 -12.76 -28.12
CA VAL A 376 1.28 -12.42 -29.26
C VAL A 376 1.37 -10.94 -29.60
N ARG A 377 1.46 -10.06 -28.61
CA ARG A 377 1.52 -8.60 -28.82
C ARG A 377 2.89 -8.15 -29.34
N TYR A 378 3.97 -8.81 -28.93
CA TYR A 378 5.35 -8.45 -29.28
C TYR A 378 6.12 -9.64 -29.86
N PRO A 379 5.69 -10.20 -31.01
CA PRO A 379 6.29 -11.41 -31.59
C PRO A 379 7.76 -11.24 -31.99
N GLN A 380 8.21 -10.01 -32.20
CA GLN A 380 9.59 -9.66 -32.52
C GLN A 380 10.53 -9.66 -31.31
N LEU A 381 9.98 -9.71 -30.08
CA LEU A 381 10.78 -9.79 -28.87
C LEU A 381 10.87 -11.25 -28.45
N SER A 382 12.11 -11.72 -28.20
CA SER A 382 12.37 -13.04 -27.62
C SER A 382 12.90 -12.87 -26.20
N PRO A 383 12.03 -12.48 -25.23
CA PRO A 383 12.46 -12.29 -23.86
C PRO A 383 12.80 -13.63 -23.22
N LYS A 384 13.80 -13.62 -22.34
CA LYS A 384 14.05 -14.69 -21.38
C LYS A 384 13.09 -14.54 -20.20
N VAL A 385 12.48 -15.63 -19.79
CA VAL A 385 11.50 -15.64 -18.70
C VAL A 385 12.04 -16.44 -17.53
N TYR A 386 11.97 -15.87 -16.32
CA TYR A 386 12.18 -16.64 -15.09
C TYR A 386 11.07 -16.37 -14.09
N GLN A 387 10.90 -17.29 -13.15
CA GLN A 387 9.94 -17.11 -12.08
C GLN A 387 10.65 -16.60 -10.81
N ARG A 388 9.94 -15.77 -10.04
CA ARG A 388 10.36 -15.40 -8.69
C ARG A 388 9.18 -15.47 -7.74
N ASN A 389 9.49 -15.67 -6.46
CA ASN A 389 8.51 -15.49 -5.39
C ASN A 389 8.70 -14.08 -4.80
N TRP A 390 7.64 -13.29 -4.79
CA TRP A 390 7.63 -11.96 -4.19
C TRP A 390 6.39 -11.83 -3.31
N GLN A 391 6.58 -11.66 -2.01
CA GLN A 391 5.49 -11.54 -1.02
C GLN A 391 4.53 -12.74 -0.99
N GLY A 392 5.04 -13.94 -1.29
CA GLY A 392 4.24 -15.17 -1.31
C GLY A 392 3.53 -15.43 -2.63
N GLU A 393 3.60 -14.50 -3.59
CA GLU A 393 3.05 -14.67 -4.94
C GLU A 393 4.15 -15.02 -5.95
N LEU A 394 3.81 -15.96 -6.84
CA LEU A 394 4.66 -16.35 -7.95
C LEU A 394 4.49 -15.36 -9.12
N GLN A 395 5.59 -14.74 -9.54
CA GLN A 395 5.64 -13.77 -10.63
C GLN A 395 6.57 -14.25 -11.74
N LEU A 396 6.22 -13.95 -12.99
CA LEU A 396 7.05 -14.16 -14.17
C LEU A 396 7.77 -12.86 -14.52
N VAL A 397 9.09 -12.89 -14.67
CA VAL A 397 9.88 -11.71 -15.03
C VAL A 397 10.44 -11.90 -16.43
N LEU A 398 10.20 -10.92 -17.30
CA LEU A 398 10.63 -10.93 -18.70
C LEU A 398 11.86 -10.04 -18.86
N LEU A 399 12.91 -10.59 -19.47
CA LEU A 399 14.21 -9.95 -19.61
C LEU A 399 14.71 -10.02 -21.05
N LEU A 400 15.41 -8.97 -21.51
CA LEU A 400 16.36 -9.09 -22.61
C LEU A 400 17.76 -9.23 -22.01
N ALA A 401 18.48 -10.28 -22.37
CA ALA A 401 19.80 -10.59 -21.85
C ALA A 401 20.55 -11.53 -22.82
N PRO A 402 21.89 -11.55 -22.79
CA PRO A 402 22.78 -10.77 -21.91
C PRO A 402 23.27 -9.45 -22.53
N TYR A 403 23.65 -8.49 -21.69
CA TYR A 403 24.41 -7.30 -22.05
C TYR A 403 25.73 -7.25 -21.29
N THR A 404 26.79 -6.77 -21.94
CA THR A 404 28.14 -6.66 -21.36
C THR A 404 28.22 -5.63 -20.25
N ASP A 405 27.44 -4.55 -20.34
CA ASP A 405 27.40 -3.47 -19.36
C ASP A 405 26.02 -2.81 -19.31
N ALA A 406 25.82 -1.93 -18.31
CA ALA A 406 24.56 -1.24 -18.11
C ALA A 406 24.22 -0.23 -19.23
N THR A 407 25.22 0.31 -19.92
CA THR A 407 25.02 1.26 -21.03
C THR A 407 24.51 0.53 -22.26
N ALA A 408 25.05 -0.63 -22.58
CA ALA A 408 24.58 -1.50 -23.66
C ALA A 408 23.12 -1.91 -23.41
N ALA A 409 22.77 -2.29 -22.18
CA ALA A 409 21.38 -2.58 -21.81
C ALA A 409 20.47 -1.35 -21.96
N LYS A 410 20.94 -0.15 -21.58
CA LYS A 410 20.19 1.10 -21.72
C LYS A 410 19.97 1.51 -23.18
N ASN A 411 20.96 1.31 -24.04
CA ASN A 411 20.86 1.66 -25.45
C ASN A 411 19.75 0.86 -26.15
N GLN A 412 19.49 -0.37 -25.69
CA GLN A 412 18.38 -1.18 -26.21
C GLN A 412 17.00 -0.54 -25.95
N LEU A 413 16.83 0.33 -24.95
CA LEU A 413 15.53 0.98 -24.72
C LEU A 413 15.03 1.68 -25.99
N SER A 414 15.92 2.30 -26.78
CA SER A 414 15.53 3.00 -28.01
C SER A 414 14.91 2.10 -29.09
N SER A 415 15.24 0.80 -29.08
CA SER A 415 14.74 -0.21 -30.02
C SER A 415 13.42 -0.85 -29.60
N LEU A 416 12.96 -0.61 -28.36
CA LEU A 416 11.72 -1.20 -27.87
C LEU A 416 10.48 -0.49 -28.44
N PRO A 417 9.36 -1.23 -28.63
CA PRO A 417 8.05 -0.63 -28.89
C PRO A 417 7.72 0.49 -27.90
N THR A 418 7.04 1.54 -28.37
CA THR A 418 6.74 2.75 -27.57
C THR A 418 6.09 2.43 -26.24
N ASP A 419 5.11 1.52 -26.22
CA ASP A 419 4.40 1.12 -25.00
C ASP A 419 5.34 0.48 -23.97
N LEU A 420 6.31 -0.31 -24.42
CA LEU A 420 7.33 -0.91 -23.55
C LEU A 420 8.39 0.10 -23.12
N ARG A 421 8.69 1.12 -23.92
CA ARG A 421 9.59 2.21 -23.48
C ARG A 421 8.94 3.04 -22.37
N GLN A 422 7.65 3.33 -22.53
CA GLN A 422 6.85 4.06 -21.54
C GLN A 422 6.62 3.27 -20.24
N ALA A 423 6.73 1.94 -20.29
CA ALA A 423 6.71 1.06 -19.12
C ALA A 423 7.90 1.25 -18.15
N GLY A 424 8.93 2.00 -18.56
CA GLY A 424 10.15 2.18 -17.78
C GLY A 424 10.97 0.89 -17.58
N PRO A 425 11.45 0.23 -18.66
CA PRO A 425 12.34 -0.92 -18.54
C PRO A 425 13.59 -0.53 -17.78
N PHE A 426 13.98 -1.31 -16.79
CA PHE A 426 15.15 -1.00 -15.97
C PHE A 426 16.22 -2.08 -16.08
N VAL A 427 17.46 -1.64 -15.92
CA VAL A 427 18.63 -2.49 -16.05
C VAL A 427 18.90 -3.19 -14.72
N LYS A 428 19.15 -4.49 -14.80
CA LYS A 428 19.42 -5.35 -13.64
C LYS A 428 20.69 -6.16 -13.87
N GLN A 429 21.49 -6.35 -12.82
CA GLN A 429 22.65 -7.24 -12.89
C GLN A 429 22.23 -8.71 -12.88
N MET A 430 22.96 -9.53 -13.63
CA MET A 430 22.70 -10.97 -13.70
C MET A 430 22.85 -11.63 -12.34
N GLN A 431 23.78 -11.18 -11.49
CA GLN A 431 23.91 -11.63 -10.11
C GLN A 431 22.60 -11.50 -9.31
N SER A 432 21.86 -10.39 -9.47
CA SER A 432 20.59 -10.17 -8.78
C SER A 432 19.49 -11.11 -9.30
N ILE A 433 19.45 -11.35 -10.61
CA ILE A 433 18.51 -12.27 -11.23
C ILE A 433 18.75 -13.70 -10.75
N GLN A 434 20.01 -14.15 -10.75
CA GLN A 434 20.38 -15.48 -10.27
C GLN A 434 20.07 -15.66 -8.77
N ALA A 435 20.23 -14.62 -7.97
CA ALA A 435 19.86 -14.64 -6.56
C ALA A 435 18.35 -14.84 -6.36
N GLU A 436 17.51 -14.20 -7.18
CA GLU A 436 16.05 -14.38 -7.13
C GLU A 436 15.61 -15.78 -7.55
N ILE A 437 16.17 -16.32 -8.65
CA ILE A 437 15.91 -17.69 -9.11
C ILE A 437 16.29 -18.69 -8.00
N SER A 438 17.47 -18.52 -7.41
CA SER A 438 17.96 -19.38 -6.33
C SER A 438 17.10 -19.26 -5.07
N ALA A 439 16.63 -18.06 -4.73
CA ALA A 439 15.77 -17.84 -3.57
C ALA A 439 14.41 -18.54 -3.74
N LYS A 440 13.82 -18.51 -4.94
CA LYS A 440 12.60 -19.27 -5.25
C LYS A 440 12.82 -20.76 -5.01
N ALA A 441 13.88 -21.33 -5.59
CA ALA A 441 14.19 -22.76 -5.45
C ALA A 441 14.33 -23.19 -3.98
N ARG A 442 14.98 -22.36 -3.14
CA ARG A 442 15.06 -22.62 -1.69
C ARG A 442 13.69 -22.58 -1.00
N SER A 443 12.86 -21.58 -1.32
CA SER A 443 11.53 -21.44 -0.72
C SER A 443 10.60 -22.61 -1.05
N GLN A 444 10.72 -23.20 -2.24
CA GLN A 444 9.94 -24.37 -2.64
C GLN A 444 10.39 -25.64 -1.90
N HIS A 445 11.69 -25.75 -1.59
CA HIS A 445 12.21 -26.87 -0.81
C HIS A 445 11.66 -26.87 0.62
N TYR A 446 11.64 -25.71 1.30
CA TYR A 446 11.10 -25.57 2.66
C TYR A 446 9.57 -25.69 2.77
N ALA A 447 8.83 -25.59 1.67
CA ALA A 447 7.38 -25.79 1.67
C ALA A 447 6.96 -27.26 1.49
N SER A 448 7.92 -28.14 1.17
CA SER A 448 7.69 -29.57 0.90
C SER A 448 8.11 -30.48 2.06
N ASP A 449 8.84 -29.93 3.03
CA ASP A 449 9.19 -30.55 4.32
C ASP A 449 8.20 -30.10 5.40
#